data_AF-A0A1A8FE53-F1
#
_entry.id   AF-A0A1A8FE53-F1
#
_cell.length_a   1.000
_cell.length_b   1.000
_cell.length_c   1.000
_cell.angle_alpha   90.00
_cell.angle_beta   90.00
_cell.angle_gamma   90.00
#
_symmetry.space_group_name_H-M   'P 1'
#
loop_
_entity.id
_entity.type
_entity.pdbx_description
1 polymer ?
#
loop_
_entity_poly.entity_id
_entity_poly.type
_entity_poly.pdbx_seq_one_letter_code
_entity_poly.pdbx_strand_id
1 'polypeptide(L)'
;SNSTMPQISPPFRKRAVGMVTAGMSTRDVAHEINVHFATISRLQRCFRGFGSTANRPHNRRPRVTTPAQDLHIQHVHLQDHLKPATWTAAAISLHNQRISAQTVR
;
A
#
# COMPACT_ATOMS: atom_id res chain seq x y z
N SER A 1 2.55 13.12 17.40
CA SER A 1 2.23 11.67 17.40
C SER A 1 1.35 11.39 16.20
N ASN A 2 1.84 10.73 15.15
CA ASN A 2 1.00 10.38 14.00
C ASN A 2 0.03 9.27 14.44
N SER A 3 -1.21 9.65 14.76
CA SER A 3 -2.28 8.75 15.15
C SER A 3 -2.66 7.84 13.99
N THR A 4 -1.97 6.70 13.88
CA THR A 4 -2.40 5.58 13.04
C THR A 4 -3.78 5.15 13.53
N MET A 5 -4.85 5.40 12.76
CA MET A 5 -6.18 4.94 13.13
C MET A 5 -6.16 3.41 13.30
N PRO A 6 -6.63 2.86 14.43
CA PRO A 6 -6.76 1.43 14.60
C PRO A 6 -7.66 0.87 13.50
N GLN A 7 -7.14 -0.09 12.74
CA GLN A 7 -7.88 -0.71 11.65
C GLN A 7 -8.94 -1.64 12.24
N ILE A 8 -10.19 -1.44 11.86
CA ILE A 8 -11.27 -2.38 12.17
C ILE A 8 -10.91 -3.77 11.63
N SER A 9 -11.00 -4.79 12.48
CA SER A 9 -10.63 -6.14 12.10
C SER A 9 -11.57 -6.66 10.99
N PRO A 10 -11.11 -7.59 10.12
CA PRO A 10 -11.93 -8.15 9.05
C PRO A 10 -13.30 -8.70 9.49
N PRO A 11 -13.45 -9.46 10.60
CA PRO A 11 -14.76 -9.95 11.02
C PRO A 11 -15.72 -8.81 11.40
N PHE A 12 -15.24 -7.77 12.09
CA PHE A 12 -16.08 -6.61 12.43
C PHE A 12 -16.54 -5.85 11.19
N ARG A 13 -15.73 -5.79 10.12
CA ARG A 13 -16.16 -5.18 8.85
C ARG A 13 -17.28 -5.96 8.18
N LYS A 14 -17.15 -7.30 8.12
CA LYS A 14 -18.20 -8.15 7.54
C LYS A 14 -19.50 -8.04 8.33
N ARG A 15 -19.40 -8.06 9.67
CA ARG A 15 -20.52 -7.86 10.59
C ARG A 15 -21.19 -6.50 10.38
N ALA A 16 -20.41 -5.42 10.35
CA ALA A 16 -20.91 -4.07 10.09
C ALA A 16 -21.69 -3.96 8.78
N VAL A 17 -21.13 -4.51 7.69
CA VAL A 17 -21.79 -4.50 6.38
C VAL A 17 -23.07 -5.33 6.40
N GLY A 18 -23.07 -6.48 7.06
CA GLY A 18 -24.28 -7.30 7.25
C GLY A 18 -25.39 -6.54 7.97
N MET A 19 -25.07 -5.87 9.08
CA MET A 19 -26.02 -5.07 9.86
C MET A 19 -26.60 -3.90 9.07
N VAL A 20 -25.74 -3.16 8.36
CA VAL A 20 -26.18 -2.04 7.52
C VAL A 20 -27.03 -2.53 6.34
N THR A 21 -26.73 -3.71 5.78
CA THR A 21 -27.52 -4.32 4.70
C THR A 21 -28.88 -4.81 5.20
N ALA A 22 -28.95 -5.26 6.47
CA ALA A 22 -30.19 -5.61 7.15
C ALA A 22 -31.05 -4.40 7.56
N GLY A 23 -30.61 -3.17 7.25
CA GLY A 23 -31.37 -1.94 7.49
C GLY A 23 -31.07 -1.22 8.80
N MET A 24 -30.06 -1.67 9.58
CA MET A 24 -29.65 -0.96 10.79
C MET A 24 -29.01 0.40 10.45
N SER A 25 -29.22 1.39 11.33
CA SER A 25 -28.62 2.71 11.15
C SER A 25 -27.09 2.66 11.32
N THR A 26 -26.38 3.52 10.59
CA THR A 26 -24.91 3.56 10.70
C THR A 26 -24.40 3.97 12.08
N ARG A 27 -25.23 4.66 12.89
CA ARG A 27 -24.91 5.03 14.27
C ARG A 27 -25.05 3.84 15.21
N ASP A 28 -26.12 3.06 15.10
CA ASP A 28 -26.33 1.89 15.95
C ASP A 28 -25.23 0.85 15.72
N VAL A 29 -24.87 0.61 14.45
CA VAL A 29 -23.76 -0.28 14.08
C VAL A 29 -22.41 0.23 14.60
N ALA A 30 -22.23 1.54 14.65
CA ALA A 30 -21.01 2.16 15.18
C ALA A 30 -20.88 1.95 16.68
N HIS A 31 -21.98 2.08 17.43
CA HIS A 31 -22.04 1.77 18.86
C HIS A 31 -21.78 0.29 19.14
N GLU A 32 -22.42 -0.60 18.38
CA GLU A 32 -22.29 -2.06 18.50
C GLU A 32 -20.85 -2.57 18.27
N ILE A 33 -20.09 -1.88 17.42
CA ILE A 33 -18.72 -2.27 17.05
C ILE A 33 -17.68 -1.38 17.74
N ASN A 34 -18.12 -0.42 18.55
CA ASN A 34 -17.28 0.56 19.24
C ASN A 34 -16.31 1.29 18.29
N VAL A 35 -16.84 1.78 17.17
CA VAL A 35 -16.10 2.59 16.20
C VAL A 35 -16.84 3.89 15.92
N HIS A 36 -16.14 4.89 15.41
CA HIS A 36 -16.80 6.13 15.02
C HIS A 36 -17.73 5.94 13.81
N PHE A 37 -18.88 6.61 13.76
CA PHE A 37 -19.88 6.48 12.69
C PHE A 37 -19.31 6.75 11.28
N ALA A 38 -18.29 7.60 11.18
CA ALA A 38 -17.60 7.88 9.92
C ALA A 38 -16.90 6.63 9.35
N THR A 39 -16.43 5.72 10.21
CA THR A 39 -15.82 4.45 9.81
C THR A 39 -16.84 3.55 9.14
N ILE A 40 -18.04 3.42 9.72
CA ILE A 40 -19.14 2.63 9.14
C ILE A 40 -19.62 3.26 7.81
N SER A 41 -19.74 4.58 7.77
CA SER A 41 -20.15 5.32 6.55
C SER A 41 -19.17 5.13 5.40
N ARG A 42 -17.85 5.20 5.69
CA ARG A 42 -16.79 4.93 4.69
C ARG A 42 -16.82 3.47 4.24
N LEU A 43 -16.98 2.54 5.18
CA LEU A 43 -17.05 1.10 4.87
C LEU A 43 -18.23 0.78 3.96
N GLN A 44 -19.41 1.33 4.25
CA GLN A 44 -20.61 1.17 3.41
C GLN A 44 -20.39 1.74 2.00
N ARG A 45 -19.78 2.92 1.88
CA ARG A 45 -19.44 3.52 0.58
C ARG A 45 -18.47 2.66 -0.22
N CYS A 46 -17.41 2.17 0.41
CA CYS A 46 -16.46 1.26 -0.22
C CYS A 46 -17.13 -0.04 -0.67
N PHE A 47 -17.99 -0.62 0.17
CA PHE A 47 -18.71 -1.85 -0.16
C PHE A 47 -19.66 -1.65 -1.35
N ARG A 48 -20.39 -0.53 -1.40
CA ARG A 48 -21.25 -0.20 -2.55
C ARG A 48 -20.47 0.03 -3.85
N GLY A 49 -19.27 0.60 -3.78
CA GLY A 49 -18.44 0.87 -4.95
C GLY A 49 -17.67 -0.34 -5.49
N PHE A 50 -17.21 -1.24 -4.61
CA PHE A 50 -16.29 -2.32 -4.99
C PHE A 50 -16.79 -3.73 -4.67
N GLY A 51 -17.92 -3.88 -3.95
CA GLY A 51 -18.45 -5.18 -3.53
C GLY A 51 -17.60 -5.93 -2.51
N SER A 52 -16.57 -5.29 -1.94
CA SER A 52 -15.61 -5.94 -1.03
C SER A 52 -15.44 -5.17 0.27
N THR A 53 -15.28 -5.92 1.37
CA THR A 53 -14.92 -5.39 2.70
C THR A 53 -13.40 -5.45 2.95
N ALA A 54 -12.64 -6.00 2.01
CA ALA A 54 -11.19 -6.09 2.11
C ALA A 54 -10.54 -4.71 1.95
N ASN A 55 -9.37 -4.52 2.55
CA ASN A 55 -8.57 -3.34 2.26
C ASN A 55 -8.11 -3.42 0.80
N ARG A 56 -8.15 -2.28 0.10
CA ARG A 56 -7.52 -2.19 -1.22
C ARG A 56 -6.02 -2.45 -1.05
N PRO A 57 -5.39 -3.25 -1.95
CA PRO A 57 -3.93 -3.33 -1.95
C PRO A 57 -3.37 -1.91 -2.05
N HIS A 58 -2.42 -1.58 -1.18
CA HIS A 58 -1.78 -0.28 -1.22
C HIS A 58 -1.15 -0.07 -2.60
N ASN A 59 -1.51 1.03 -3.25
CA ASN A 59 -0.81 1.45 -4.46
C ASN A 59 0.58 1.93 -4.04
N ARG A 60 1.54 1.00 -3.99
CA ARG A 60 2.94 1.34 -3.71
C ARG A 60 3.46 2.16 -4.89
N ARG A 61 4.44 3.02 -4.61
CA ARG A 61 5.13 3.75 -5.66
C ARG A 61 5.74 2.73 -6.64
N PRO A 62 5.57 2.90 -7.96
CA PRO A 62 6.17 2.00 -8.93
C PRO A 62 7.68 1.95 -8.73
N ARG A 63 8.27 0.77 -8.91
CA ARG A 63 9.72 0.59 -8.86
C ARG A 63 10.35 1.37 -10.01
N VAL A 64 11.43 2.07 -9.71
CA VAL A 64 12.21 2.81 -10.71
C VAL A 64 13.10 1.85 -11.50
N THR A 65 13.56 0.77 -10.87
CA THR A 65 14.35 -0.29 -11.50
C THR A 65 13.48 -1.49 -11.89
N THR A 66 13.88 -2.14 -12.98
CA THR A 66 13.33 -3.44 -13.39
C THR A 66 14.07 -4.58 -12.68
N PRO A 67 13.47 -5.76 -12.52
CA PRO A 67 14.14 -6.91 -11.89
C PRO A 67 15.46 -7.29 -12.57
N ALA A 68 15.56 -7.17 -13.89
CA ALA A 68 16.79 -7.43 -14.63
C ALA A 68 17.90 -6.43 -14.30
N GLN A 69 17.55 -5.15 -14.11
CA GLN A 69 18.49 -4.11 -13.69
C GLN A 69 18.96 -4.36 -12.25
N ASP A 70 18.08 -4.78 -11.35
CA ASP A 70 18.46 -5.10 -9.96
C ASP A 70 19.47 -6.26 -9.91
N LEU A 71 19.27 -7.30 -10.73
CA LEU A 71 20.24 -8.39 -10.85
C LEU A 71 21.58 -7.93 -11.43
N HIS A 72 21.56 -7.02 -12.42
CA HIS A 72 22.78 -6.44 -12.95
C HIS A 72 23.52 -5.61 -11.90
N ILE A 73 22.82 -4.78 -11.10
CA ILE A 73 23.39 -4.03 -9.98
C ILE A 73 24.08 -4.99 -9.00
N GLN A 74 23.39 -6.05 -8.60
CA GLN A 74 23.94 -7.06 -7.67
C GLN A 74 25.20 -7.69 -8.26
N HIS A 75 25.15 -8.14 -9.51
CA HIS A 75 26.28 -8.80 -10.16
C HIS A 75 27.50 -7.87 -10.27
N VAL A 76 27.30 -6.61 -10.63
CA VAL A 76 28.38 -5.62 -10.74
C VAL A 76 29.10 -5.42 -9.39
N HIS A 77 28.36 -5.29 -8.29
CA HIS A 77 28.97 -5.08 -6.97
C HIS A 77 29.51 -6.37 -6.33
N LEU A 78 29.03 -7.54 -6.77
CA LEU A 78 29.62 -8.83 -6.41
C LEU A 78 30.96 -9.05 -7.13
N GLN A 79 31.07 -8.70 -8.40
CA GLN A 79 32.31 -8.82 -9.17
C GLN A 79 33.34 -7.76 -8.82
N ASP A 80 32.89 -6.53 -8.59
CA ASP A 80 33.76 -5.40 -8.30
C ASP A 80 33.11 -4.49 -7.27
N HIS A 81 33.42 -4.79 -6.01
CA HIS A 81 32.87 -4.13 -4.83
C HIS A 81 33.31 -2.65 -4.71
N LEU A 82 34.38 -2.26 -5.42
CA LEU A 82 34.91 -0.90 -5.40
C LEU A 82 34.23 0.00 -6.43
N LYS A 83 33.38 -0.55 -7.30
CA LYS A 83 32.63 0.25 -8.27
C LYS A 83 31.70 1.23 -7.56
N PRO A 84 31.79 2.54 -7.86
CA PRO A 84 30.90 3.52 -7.29
C PRO A 84 29.45 3.31 -7.74
N ALA A 85 28.51 3.41 -6.81
CA ALA A 85 27.08 3.34 -7.10
C ALA A 85 26.62 4.39 -8.14
N THR A 86 27.30 5.54 -8.22
CA THR A 86 27.07 6.58 -9.25
C THR A 86 27.37 6.09 -10.66
N TRP A 87 28.41 5.26 -10.82
CA TRP A 87 28.78 4.68 -12.11
C TRP A 87 27.72 3.68 -12.56
N THR A 88 27.32 2.78 -11.66
CA THR A 88 26.27 1.78 -11.92
C THR A 88 24.91 2.44 -12.20
N ALA A 89 24.57 3.51 -11.46
CA ALA A 89 23.37 4.30 -11.72
C ALA A 89 23.37 4.94 -13.12
N ALA A 90 24.51 5.49 -13.56
CA ALA A 90 24.64 6.05 -14.90
C ALA A 90 24.56 4.98 -16.00
N ALA A 91 25.17 3.82 -15.79
CA ALA A 91 25.16 2.71 -16.74
C ALA A 91 23.76 2.11 -16.95
N ILE A 92 22.92 2.11 -15.92
CA ILE A 92 21.58 1.50 -15.94
C ILE A 92 20.48 2.50 -16.35
N SER A 93 20.75 3.81 -16.20
CA SER A 93 19.80 4.85 -16.55
C SER A 93 19.52 4.85 -18.06
N LEU A 94 18.31 4.45 -18.45
CA LEU A 94 17.81 4.63 -19.83
C LEU A 94 17.24 6.04 -20.03
N HIS A 95 17.04 6.43 -21.30
CA HIS A 95 16.44 7.71 -21.69
C HIS A 95 15.17 8.01 -20.87
N ASN A 96 15.19 9.12 -20.12
CA ASN A 96 14.18 9.65 -19.20
C ASN A 96 13.98 8.94 -17.84
N GLN A 97 14.81 7.95 -17.47
CA GLN A 97 14.82 7.38 -16.11
C GLN A 97 16.21 7.45 -15.50
N ARG A 98 16.57 8.64 -14.97
CA ARG A 98 17.81 8.81 -14.21
C ARG A 98 17.64 8.20 -12.82
N ILE A 99 18.34 7.10 -12.57
CA ILE A 99 18.36 6.44 -11.27
C ILE A 99 19.34 7.18 -10.36
N SER A 100 18.94 7.44 -9.11
CA SER A 100 19.83 8.03 -8.11
C SER A 100 20.82 6.98 -7.59
N ALA A 101 22.05 7.39 -7.26
CA ALA A 101 23.00 6.52 -6.58
C ALA A 101 22.45 5.97 -5.24
N GLN A 102 21.50 6.69 -4.60
CA GLN A 102 20.79 6.21 -3.42
C GLN A 102 19.88 5.00 -3.68
N THR A 103 19.40 4.84 -4.91
CA THR A 103 18.57 3.68 -5.30
C THR A 103 19.41 2.44 -5.54
N VAL A 104 20.71 2.61 -5.81
CA VAL A 104 21.67 1.53 -6.11
C VAL A 104 22.38 1.02 -4.85
N ARG A 105 22.53 1.87 -3.82
CA ARG A 105 23.26 1.59 -2.57
C ARG A 105 22.53 0.61 -1.64
#